data_AF-A0A524CXI2-F1
#
_entry.id   AF-A0A524CXI2-F1
#
_cell.length_a   1.000
_cell.length_b   1.000
_cell.length_c   1.000
_cell.angle_alpha   90.00
_cell.angle_beta   90.00
_cell.angle_gamma   90.00
#
_symmetry.space_group_name_H-M   'P 1'
#
loop_
_entity.id
_entity.type
_entity.pdbx_description
1 polymer ?
#
loop_
_entity_poly.entity_id
_entity_poly.type
_entity_poly.pdbx_seq_one_letter_code
_entity_poly.pdbx_strand_id
1 'polypeptide(L)' 'MNELKIPLVDERVYEKADVISKNTIAKVTFRFEEDESVIRGFLGLAEYFHTIIVKSDDEFYIPHSSILFKLESD' A
#
# COMPACT_ATOMS: atom_id res chain seq x y z
N MET A 1 2.47 23.94 3.38
CA MET A 1 1.61 22.74 3.33
C MET A 1 2.40 21.64 4.01
N ASN A 2 1.88 21.03 5.07
CA ASN A 2 2.55 19.89 5.70
C ASN A 2 2.56 18.75 4.69
N GLU A 3 3.74 18.28 4.29
CA GLU A 3 3.86 16.97 3.65
C GLU A 3 3.38 15.94 4.66
N LEU A 4 2.15 15.44 4.50
CA LEU A 4 1.69 14.28 5.24
C LEU A 4 2.56 13.10 4.82
N LYS A 5 3.50 12.72 5.69
CA LYS A 5 4.31 11.51 5.51
C LYS A 5 3.39 10.31 5.69
N ILE A 6 3.02 9.65 4.60
CA ILE A 6 2.35 8.35 4.65
C ILE A 6 3.29 7.37 5.37
N PRO A 7 2.86 6.74 6.47
CA PRO A 7 3.70 5.78 7.18
C PRO A 7 3.94 4.55 6.31
N LEU A 8 5.21 4.18 6.14
CA LEU A 8 5.63 2.95 5.48
C LEU A 8 6.02 1.92 6.54
N VAL A 9 5.36 0.76 6.51
CA VAL A 9 5.72 -0.42 7.28
C VAL A 9 6.43 -1.39 6.35
N ASP A 10 7.72 -1.59 6.59
CA ASP A 10 8.55 -2.59 5.89
C ASP A 10 9.00 -3.61 6.95
N GLU A 11 8.81 -4.90 6.66
CA GLU A 11 9.21 -6.01 7.54
C GLU A 11 10.70 -5.98 7.89
N ARG A 12 11.55 -5.38 7.04
CA ARG A 12 12.99 -5.17 7.32
C ARG A 12 13.26 -4.07 8.34
N VAL A 13 12.33 -3.12 8.48
CA VAL A 13 12.44 -1.98 9.42
C VAL A 13 11.74 -2.31 10.75
N TYR A 14 10.65 -3.08 10.68
CA TYR A 14 9.91 -3.56 11.84
C TYR A 14 10.02 -5.08 11.91
N GLU A 15 11.20 -5.59 12.26
CA GLU A 15 11.58 -7.01 12.38
C GLU A 15 10.62 -7.91 13.23
N LYS A 16 9.56 -7.33 13.81
CA LYS A 16 8.55 -7.98 14.64
C LYS A 16 7.10 -7.60 14.27
N ALA A 17 6.88 -6.99 13.11
CA ALA A 17 5.54 -6.73 12.61
C ALA A 17 4.99 -8.00 11.94
N ASP A 18 4.01 -8.65 12.58
CA ASP A 18 3.28 -9.77 12.00
C ASP A 18 2.08 -9.22 11.21
N VAL A 19 2.14 -9.29 9.87
CA VAL A 19 1.06 -8.82 8.99
C VAL A 19 0.06 -9.96 8.80
N ILE A 20 -0.90 -10.04 9.72
CA ILE A 20 -1.98 -11.02 9.63
C ILE A 20 -2.99 -10.52 8.59
N SER A 21 -2.95 -11.08 7.38
CA SER A 21 -3.99 -10.85 6.38
C SER A 21 -5.24 -11.69 6.74
N LYS A 22 -6.40 -11.02 6.87
CA LYS A 22 -7.71 -11.68 6.83
C LYS A 22 -8.24 -11.66 5.40
N ASN A 23 -9.16 -12.58 5.08
CA ASN A 23 -9.88 -12.57 3.81
C ASN A 23 -10.45 -11.17 3.53
N THR A 24 -9.89 -10.48 2.54
CA THR A 24 -10.47 -9.25 2.00
C THR A 24 -11.63 -9.58 1.10
N ILE A 25 -12.69 -8.79 1.19
CA ILE A 25 -13.87 -8.93 0.33
C ILE A 25 -13.53 -8.51 -1.10
N ALA A 26 -12.65 -7.52 -1.26
CA ALA A 26 -12.17 -7.07 -2.56
C ALA A 26 -10.65 -6.84 -2.57
N LYS A 27 -10.03 -7.17 -3.69
CA LYS A 27 -8.63 -6.86 -3.99
C LYS A 27 -8.58 -6.01 -5.26
N VAL A 28 -7.91 -4.87 -5.18
CA VAL A 28 -7.69 -3.97 -6.32
C VAL A 28 -6.19 -3.90 -6.58
N THR A 29 -5.77 -4.31 -7.76
CA THR A 29 -4.36 -4.31 -8.14
C THR A 29 -4.07 -3.15 -9.09
N PHE A 30 -3.10 -2.34 -8.72
CA PHE A 30 -2.45 -1.33 -9.53
C PHE A 30 -1.20 -1.98 -10.12
N ARG A 31 -1.12 -2.01 -11.45
CA ARG A 31 0.01 -2.57 -12.17
C ARG A 31 0.83 -1.42 -12.74
N PHE A 32 2.08 -1.34 -12.33
CA PHE A 32 3.00 -0.34 -12.84
C PHE A 32 3.65 -0.84 -14.13
N GLU A 33 3.37 -0.15 -15.24
CA GLU A 33 3.94 -0.40 -16.57
C GLU A 33 4.65 0.88 -17.05
N GLU A 34 5.64 1.34 -16.28
CA GLU A 34 6.39 2.59 -16.52
C GLU A 34 5.56 3.90 -16.44
N ASP A 35 4.27 3.82 -16.08
CA ASP A 35 3.41 4.99 -15.86
C ASP A 35 3.38 5.43 -14.39
N GLU A 36 4.05 6.54 -14.08
CA GLU A 36 4.04 7.15 -12.74
C GLU A 36 2.64 7.55 -12.25
N SER A 37 1.67 7.75 -13.14
CA SER A 37 0.30 8.11 -12.75
C SER A 37 -0.35 7.03 -11.87
N VAL A 38 0.03 5.76 -12.09
CA VAL A 38 -0.42 4.60 -11.30
C VAL A 38 0.09 4.71 -9.87
N ILE A 39 1.38 5.03 -9.70
CA ILE A 39 2.00 5.22 -8.38
C ILE A 39 1.35 6.40 -7.66
N ARG A 40 1.14 7.53 -8.36
CA ARG A 40 0.48 8.72 -7.79
C ARG A 40 -0.94 8.41 -7.35
N GLY A 41 -1.70 7.66 -8.15
CA GLY A 41 -3.04 7.21 -7.79
C GLY A 41 -3.04 6.33 -6.53
N PHE A 42 -2.13 5.36 -6.46
CA PHE A 42 -1.97 4.50 -5.29
C PHE A 42 -1.62 5.29 -4.01
N LEU A 43 -0.63 6.19 -4.08
CA LEU A 43 -0.25 7.05 -2.95
C LEU A 43 -1.38 7.99 -2.54
N GLY A 44 -2.11 8.54 -3.51
CA GLY A 44 -3.28 9.39 -3.26
C GLY A 44 -4.39 8.66 -2.50
N LEU A 45 -4.58 7.35 -2.72
CA LEU A 45 -5.51 6.54 -1.92
C LEU A 45 -5.04 6.36 -0.48
N ALA A 46 -3.75 6.13 -0.26
CA ALA A 46 -3.20 6.02 1.10
C ALA A 46 -3.40 7.32 1.89
N GLU A 47 -3.20 8.46 1.23
CA GLU A 47 -3.46 9.78 1.81
C GLU A 47 -4.95 10.01 2.07
N TYR A 48 -5.81 9.74 1.09
CA TYR A 48 -7.26 9.91 1.18
C TYR A 48 -7.87 9.10 2.33
N PHE A 49 -7.42 7.86 2.52
CA PHE A 49 -7.90 6.99 3.59
C PHE A 49 -7.17 7.21 4.93
N HIS A 50 -6.20 8.13 5.00
CA HIS A 50 -5.36 8.37 6.18
C HIS A 50 -4.81 7.07 6.78
N THR A 51 -4.24 6.23 5.93
CA THR A 51 -3.79 4.88 6.27
C THR A 51 -2.28 4.73 6.06
N ILE A 52 -1.78 3.51 6.27
CA ILE A 52 -0.38 3.14 6.10
C ILE A 52 -0.19 2.42 4.76
N ILE A 53 1.05 2.40 4.29
CA ILE A 53 1.49 1.49 3.23
C ILE A 53 2.31 0.38 3.88
N VAL A 54 2.02 -0.86 3.55
CA VAL A 54 2.82 -2.02 3.92
C VAL A 54 3.61 -2.47 2.71
N LYS A 55 4.92 -2.62 2.86
CA LYS A 55 5.80 -3.21 1.84
C LYS A 55 6.12 -4.65 2.22
N SER A 56 5.90 -5.57 1.29
CA SER A 56 6.27 -6.98 1.40
C SER A 56 6.91 -7.39 0.08
N ASP A 57 8.16 -7.86 0.13
CA ASP A 57 9.01 -8.06 -1.06
C ASP A 57 9.02 -6.85 -2.00
N ASP A 58 8.63 -7.03 -3.27
CA ASP A 58 8.58 -6.00 -4.31
C ASP A 58 7.18 -5.40 -4.50
N GLU A 59 6.29 -5.65 -3.53
CA GLU A 59 4.89 -5.28 -3.59
C GLU A 59 4.53 -4.31 -2.46
N PHE A 60 3.58 -3.42 -2.75
CA PHE A 60 3.08 -2.45 -1.79
C PHE A 60 1.58 -2.62 -1.58
N TYR A 61 1.13 -2.40 -0.37
CA TYR A 61 -0.22 -2.68 0.07
C TYR A 61 -0.80 -1.52 0.85
N ILE A 62 -2.06 -1.18 0.56
CA ILE A 62 -2.87 -0.30 1.40
C ILE A 62 -4.02 -1.13 1.96
N PRO A 63 -4.00 -1.46 3.26
CA PRO A 63 -5.15 -2.04 3.93
C PRO A 63 -6.19 -0.96 4.20
N HIS A 64 -7.43 -1.18 3.77
CA HIS A 64 -8.54 -0.30 4.12
C HIS A 64 -9.86 -1.07 4.25
N SER A 65 -10.40 -1.15 5.47
CA SER A 65 -11.65 -1.86 5.76
C SER A 65 -11.60 -3.30 5.23
N SER A 66 -12.46 -3.66 4.28
CA SER A 66 -12.51 -4.98 3.63
C SER A 66 -11.86 -5.02 2.25
N ILE A 67 -11.13 -3.97 1.85
CA ILE A 67 -10.47 -3.83 0.56
C ILE A 67 -8.95 -3.82 0.77
N LEU A 68 -8.24 -4.60 -0.03
CA LEU A 68 -6.79 -4.54 -0.14
C LEU A 68 -6.41 -3.92 -1.48
N PHE A 69 -5.77 -2.75 -1.46
CA PHE A 69 -5.15 -2.21 -2.65
C PHE A 69 -3.71 -2.71 -2.70
N LYS A 70 -3.31 -3.23 -3.84
CA LYS A 70 -1.95 -3.73 -4.10
C LYS A 70 -1.35 -2.93 -5.23
N LEU A 71 -0.09 -2.54 -5.11
CA LEU A 71 0.75 -2.06 -6.21
C LEU A 71 1.82 -3.11 -6.48
N GLU A 72 1.89 -3.57 -7.73
CA GLU A 72 2.89 -4.50 -8.24
C GLU A 72 3.53 -3.95 -9.51
N SER A 73 4.80 -4.28 -9.72
CA SER A 73 5.44 -4.19 -11.04
C SER A 73 5.27 -5.53 -11.75
N ASP A 74 5.02 -5.50 -13.06
CA ASP A 74 5.25 -6.67 -13.91
C ASP A 74 6.75 -6.99 -14.04
#